data_AF-A0ABD3FBH3-F1
#
_entry.id   AF-A0ABD3FBH3-F1
#
_cell.length_a   1.000
_cell.length_b   1.000
_cell.length_c   1.000
_cell.angle_alpha   90.00
_cell.angle_beta   90.00
_cell.angle_gamma   90.00
#
_symmetry.space_group_name_H-M   'P 1'
#
loop_
_entity.id
_entity.type
_entity.pdbx_description
1 polymer ?
#
loop_
_entity_poly.entity_id
_entity_poly.type
_entity_poly.pdbx_seq_one_letter_code
_entity_poly.pdbx_strand_id
1 'polypeptide(L)'
;MNDARLEGVAFEEYFHTLVRHRRPIRVKCRKYDNVNRSTNHSWKNIMHQKYVIDCSRRSSDESKVESTGTNMEQCVAVMEEWATNPSKMEYWIPATSLCETIDAVAKWTFPNKGECFCFLQLTMATKHKCDAGVLWELVQPFVKKNLEVCYIALIHDKDKIYEFQLDPVQITKREILDNVTLYVAHFEEEKQMAAIP
;
A
#
# COMPACT_ATOMS: atom_id res chain seq x y z
N MET A 1 -4.71 28.69 -6.38
CA MET A 1 -5.43 27.65 -7.15
C MET A 1 -4.72 26.34 -6.82
N ASN A 2 -5.21 25.62 -5.80
CA ASN A 2 -4.61 24.35 -5.38
C ASN A 2 -5.23 23.26 -6.24
N ASP A 3 -4.45 22.69 -7.14
CA ASP A 3 -4.87 21.56 -7.95
C ASP A 3 -4.68 20.28 -7.11
N ALA A 4 -5.79 19.71 -6.63
CA ALA A 4 -5.79 18.49 -5.83
C ALA A 4 -5.08 17.32 -6.53
N ARG A 5 -5.01 17.33 -7.87
CA ARG A 5 -4.27 16.32 -8.65
C ARG A 5 -2.77 16.49 -8.49
N LEU A 6 -2.27 17.73 -8.50
CA LEU A 6 -0.84 18.02 -8.29
C LEU A 6 -0.41 17.69 -6.85
N GLU A 7 -1.28 17.95 -5.86
CA GLU A 7 -1.03 17.56 -4.47
C GLU A 7 -0.93 16.03 -4.30
N GLY A 8 -1.76 15.27 -5.03
CA GLY A 8 -1.68 13.80 -5.06
C GLY A 8 -0.37 13.29 -5.64
N VAL A 9 0.05 13.81 -6.80
CA VAL A 9 1.33 13.43 -7.43
C VAL A 9 2.53 13.80 -6.54
N ALA A 10 2.52 15.00 -5.95
CA ALA A 10 3.59 15.43 -5.06
C ALA A 10 3.71 14.52 -3.82
N PHE A 11 2.58 14.07 -3.27
CA PHE A 11 2.56 13.14 -2.15
C PHE A 11 3.15 11.77 -2.54
N GLU A 12 2.74 11.24 -3.69
CA GLU A 12 3.25 9.97 -4.21
C GLU A 12 4.78 10.03 -4.42
N GLU A 13 5.26 11.04 -5.14
CA GLU A 13 6.69 11.26 -5.38
C GLU A 13 7.47 11.44 -4.08
N TYR A 14 6.90 12.17 -3.11
CA TYR A 14 7.50 12.35 -1.80
C TYR A 14 7.68 11.01 -1.08
N PHE A 15 6.64 10.18 -1.02
CA PHE A 15 6.71 8.89 -0.36
C PHE A 15 7.73 7.97 -1.02
N HIS A 16 7.72 7.86 -2.36
CA HIS A 16 8.69 7.05 -3.09
C HIS A 16 10.13 7.55 -2.87
N THR A 17 10.32 8.86 -2.75
CA THR A 17 11.62 9.48 -2.40
C THR A 17 12.09 9.07 -1.01
N LEU A 18 11.20 9.07 -0.01
CA LEU A 18 11.52 8.57 1.33
C LEU A 18 11.96 7.11 1.31
N VAL A 19 11.26 6.26 0.55
CA VAL A 19 11.61 4.83 0.40
C VAL A 19 12.96 4.65 -0.30
N ARG A 20 13.19 5.33 -1.43
CA ARG A 20 14.46 5.27 -2.18
C ARG A 20 15.66 5.73 -1.34
N HIS A 21 15.47 6.74 -0.50
CA HIS A 21 16.50 7.23 0.42
C HIS A 21 16.54 6.48 1.77
N ARG A 22 15.77 5.40 1.93
CA ARG A 22 15.71 4.58 3.15
C ARG A 22 15.45 5.40 4.40
N ARG A 23 14.60 6.43 4.28
CA ARG A 23 14.19 7.21 5.43
C ARG A 23 13.35 6.31 6.34
N PRO A 24 13.52 6.41 7.67
CA PRO A 24 12.70 5.65 8.60
C PRO A 24 11.25 6.14 8.53
N ILE A 25 10.37 5.25 8.07
CA ILE A 25 8.94 5.50 7.93
C ILE A 25 8.21 4.52 8.85
N ARG A 26 7.27 5.03 9.65
CA ARG A 26 6.34 4.20 10.42
C ARG A 26 4.97 4.28 9.79
N VAL A 27 4.44 3.15 9.33
CA VAL A 27 3.09 3.08 8.75
C VAL A 27 2.10 2.57 9.79
N LYS A 28 1.09 3.38 10.09
CA LYS A 28 0.01 3.04 11.03
C LYS A 28 -1.19 2.51 10.25
N CYS A 29 -1.29 1.19 10.12
CA CYS A 29 -2.36 0.53 9.39
C CYS A 29 -3.56 0.26 10.28
N ARG A 30 -4.75 0.34 9.68
CA ARG A 30 -6.02 -0.07 10.25
C ARG A 30 -6.75 -1.01 9.31
N LYS A 31 -7.28 -2.12 9.82
CA LYS A 31 -8.06 -3.05 8.98
C LYS A 31 -9.29 -2.32 8.42
N TYR A 32 -9.43 -2.32 7.10
CA TYR A 32 -10.59 -1.78 6.41
C TYR A 32 -11.72 -2.79 6.43
N ASP A 33 -12.89 -2.36 6.92
CA ASP A 33 -14.08 -3.20 6.97
C ASP A 33 -14.85 -3.13 5.65
N ASN A 34 -14.59 -4.09 4.76
CA ASN A 34 -15.25 -4.14 3.45
C ASN A 34 -16.78 -4.40 3.52
N VAL A 35 -17.32 -4.83 4.66
CA VAL A 35 -18.72 -5.25 4.80
C VAL A 35 -19.57 -4.16 5.46
N ASN A 36 -19.12 -3.59 6.58
CA ASN A 36 -19.92 -2.61 7.32
C ASN A 36 -19.76 -1.17 6.80
N ARG A 37 -18.85 -0.93 5.84
CA ARG A 37 -18.61 0.39 5.23
C ARG A 37 -19.81 1.01 4.52
N SER A 38 -20.81 0.21 4.15
CA SER A 38 -22.05 0.70 3.54
C SER A 38 -23.13 1.09 4.55
N THR A 39 -23.03 0.70 5.83
CA THR A 39 -24.14 0.75 6.80
C THR A 39 -23.92 1.59 8.06
N ASN A 40 -22.68 1.97 8.42
CA ASN A 40 -22.40 2.65 9.70
C ASN A 40 -21.47 3.86 9.62
N HIS A 41 -22.00 5.08 9.55
CA HIS A 41 -21.20 6.31 9.41
C HIS A 41 -20.23 6.65 10.56
N SER A 42 -20.21 5.90 11.68
CA SER A 42 -19.27 6.09 12.81
C SER A 42 -18.07 5.14 12.74
N TRP A 43 -17.15 5.42 11.82
CA TRP A 43 -16.04 4.52 11.47
C TRP A 43 -14.93 4.41 12.53
N LYS A 44 -14.85 5.38 13.44
CA LYS A 44 -13.89 5.35 14.57
C LYS A 44 -14.05 4.09 15.42
N ASN A 45 -15.28 3.60 15.54
CA ASN A 45 -15.60 2.40 16.32
C ASN A 45 -15.47 1.09 15.53
N ILE A 46 -15.19 1.13 14.22
CA ILE A 46 -15.13 -0.06 13.35
C ILE A 46 -13.69 -0.44 13.00
N MET A 47 -12.78 0.53 12.94
CA MET A 47 -11.36 0.27 12.69
C MET A 47 -10.63 -0.13 13.99
N HIS A 48 -10.75 -1.40 14.34
CA HIS A 48 -10.29 -1.96 15.64
C HIS A 48 -8.81 -2.36 15.66
N GLN A 49 -8.27 -2.89 14.57
CA GLN A 49 -6.91 -3.42 14.54
C GLN A 49 -5.94 -2.36 14.05
N LYS A 50 -5.00 -1.96 14.90
CA LYS A 50 -3.94 -1.01 14.56
C LYS A 50 -2.60 -1.75 14.51
N TYR A 51 -1.95 -1.72 13.35
CA TYR A 51 -0.57 -2.18 13.20
C TYR A 51 0.34 -0.97 13.05
N VAL A 52 1.54 -1.05 13.61
CA VAL A 52 2.63 -0.13 13.29
C VAL A 52 3.67 -0.96 12.57
N ILE A 53 3.85 -0.66 11.29
CA ILE A 53 4.87 -1.28 10.44
C ILE A 53 6.07 -0.34 10.45
N ASP A 54 7.22 -0.86 10.87
CA ASP A 54 8.47 -0.15 10.78
C ASP A 54 9.15 -0.49 9.46
N CYS A 55 9.18 0.48 8.55
CA CYS A 55 9.79 0.32 7.23
C CYS A 55 11.29 0.64 7.22
N SER A 56 11.90 0.90 8.39
CA SER A 56 13.30 1.36 8.53
C SER A 56 14.36 0.25 8.45
N ARG A 57 14.12 -0.83 7.68
CA ARG A 57 15.04 -1.98 7.65
C ARG A 57 16.41 -1.58 7.07
N ARG A 58 17.42 -1.48 7.95
CA ARG A 58 18.83 -1.22 7.63
C ARG A 58 19.54 -2.51 7.18
N SER A 59 19.13 -3.13 6.08
CA SER A 59 20.00 -4.17 5.49
C SER A 59 21.15 -3.49 4.72
N SER A 60 22.36 -4.03 4.88
CA SER A 60 23.61 -3.54 4.27
C SER A 60 23.67 -3.68 2.76
N ASP A 61 22.77 -4.45 2.16
CA ASP A 61 22.69 -4.65 0.72
C ASP A 61 22.03 -3.47 0.02
N GLU A 62 22.42 -3.24 -1.23
CA GLU A 62 21.94 -2.19 -2.13
C GLU A 62 20.40 -2.14 -2.21
N SER A 63 19.86 -0.96 -2.56
CA SER A 63 18.43 -0.69 -2.46
C SER A 63 17.70 -1.50 -3.53
N LYS A 64 16.99 -2.57 -3.14
CA LYS A 64 16.21 -3.39 -4.07
C LYS A 64 14.86 -2.75 -4.40
N VAL A 65 14.91 -1.50 -4.86
CA VAL A 65 13.77 -0.71 -5.33
C VAL A 65 13.79 -0.75 -6.85
N GLU A 66 12.80 -1.39 -7.45
CA GLU A 66 12.70 -1.53 -8.90
C GLU A 66 11.60 -0.63 -9.48
N SER A 67 11.82 -0.11 -10.68
CA SER A 67 10.86 0.73 -11.40
C SER A 67 10.69 0.23 -12.83
N THR A 68 9.72 -0.64 -13.05
CA THR A 68 9.52 -1.37 -14.31
C THR A 68 8.03 -1.63 -14.58
N GLY A 69 7.70 -2.15 -15.77
CA GLY A 69 6.33 -2.42 -16.18
C GLY A 69 5.65 -1.16 -16.72
N THR A 70 5.60 -1.04 -18.04
CA THR A 70 4.97 0.09 -18.76
C THR A 70 3.58 -0.22 -19.29
N ASN A 71 3.06 -1.42 -18.99
CA ASN A 71 1.70 -1.86 -19.24
C ASN A 71 1.33 -3.01 -18.27
N MET A 72 0.05 -3.40 -18.25
CA MET A 72 -0.45 -4.42 -17.33
C MET A 72 0.26 -5.77 -17.47
N GLU A 73 0.50 -6.24 -18.70
CA GLU A 73 1.16 -7.52 -18.96
C GLU A 73 2.57 -7.55 -18.33
N GLN A 74 3.33 -6.48 -18.52
CA GLN A 74 4.66 -6.35 -17.91
C GLN A 74 4.59 -6.23 -16.38
N CYS A 75 3.61 -5.52 -15.83
CA CYS A 75 3.41 -5.47 -14.37
C CYS A 75 3.13 -6.86 -13.80
N VAL A 76 2.24 -7.63 -14.42
CA VAL A 76 1.93 -9.01 -14.01
C VAL A 76 3.17 -9.90 -14.10
N ALA A 77 3.96 -9.79 -15.18
CA ALA A 77 5.20 -10.54 -15.31
C ALA A 77 6.21 -10.22 -14.18
N VAL A 78 6.31 -8.95 -13.78
CA VAL A 78 7.14 -8.56 -12.62
C VAL A 78 6.60 -9.16 -11.32
N MET A 79 5.28 -9.18 -11.11
CA MET A 79 4.65 -9.81 -9.94
C MET A 79 4.89 -11.33 -9.91
N GLU A 80 4.80 -12.01 -11.05
CA GLU A 80 5.09 -13.45 -11.18
C GLU A 80 6.55 -13.78 -10.87
N GLU A 81 7.47 -12.96 -11.37
CA GLU A 81 8.89 -13.12 -11.09
C GLU A 81 9.19 -12.88 -9.60
N TRP A 82 8.60 -11.83 -9.02
CA TRP A 82 8.79 -11.54 -7.59
C TRP A 82 8.18 -12.60 -6.69
N ALA A 83 6.99 -13.10 -7.01
CA ALA A 83 6.38 -14.21 -6.28
C ALA A 83 7.22 -15.49 -6.37
N THR A 84 7.95 -15.69 -7.48
CA THR A 84 8.87 -16.83 -7.65
C THR A 84 10.19 -16.63 -6.92
N ASN A 85 10.68 -15.39 -6.83
CA ASN A 85 11.87 -15.02 -6.07
C ASN A 85 11.58 -13.87 -5.09
N PRO A 86 10.99 -14.16 -3.91
CA PRO A 86 10.65 -13.16 -2.87
C PRO A 86 11.81 -12.27 -2.42
N SER A 87 13.06 -12.72 -2.62
CA SER A 87 14.27 -11.99 -2.26
C SER A 87 14.75 -11.00 -3.33
N LYS A 88 14.15 -11.03 -4.53
CA LYS A 88 14.55 -10.21 -5.69
C LYS A 88 14.47 -8.72 -5.37
N MET A 89 13.35 -8.29 -4.79
CA MET A 89 13.13 -6.89 -4.44
C MET A 89 12.40 -6.72 -3.12
N GLU A 90 12.47 -5.49 -2.60
CA GLU A 90 11.78 -5.05 -1.38
C GLU A 90 10.66 -4.04 -1.70
N TYR A 91 10.79 -3.32 -2.82
CA TYR A 91 9.81 -2.34 -3.25
C TYR A 91 9.79 -2.26 -4.78
N TRP A 92 8.61 -2.11 -5.35
CA TRP A 92 8.40 -1.96 -6.78
C TRP A 92 7.46 -0.80 -7.07
N ILE A 93 7.77 -0.04 -8.11
CA ILE A 93 6.96 1.07 -8.63
C ILE A 93 6.69 0.78 -10.12
N PRO A 94 5.44 0.86 -10.59
CA PRO A 94 5.16 0.78 -12.02
C PRO A 94 5.88 1.93 -12.76
N ALA A 95 6.46 1.65 -13.93
CA ALA A 95 7.22 2.66 -14.69
C ALA A 95 6.34 3.77 -15.28
N THR A 96 5.04 3.53 -15.39
CA THR A 96 4.03 4.51 -15.76
C THR A 96 2.90 4.48 -14.75
N SER A 97 2.14 5.58 -14.63
CA SER A 97 0.89 5.59 -13.85
C SER A 97 -0.15 4.76 -14.61
N LEU A 98 -0.01 3.44 -14.50
CA LEU A 98 -0.75 2.46 -15.29
C LEU A 98 -2.15 2.24 -14.77
N CYS A 99 -2.37 2.50 -13.49
CA CYS A 99 -3.58 2.16 -12.81
C CYS A 99 -3.81 3.09 -11.62
N GLU A 100 -5.02 3.64 -11.52
CA GLU A 100 -5.43 4.38 -10.32
C GLU A 100 -5.46 3.49 -9.06
N THR A 101 -5.44 2.16 -9.20
CA THR A 101 -5.61 1.24 -8.05
C THR A 101 -4.30 0.97 -7.30
N ILE A 102 -3.14 0.94 -7.97
CA ILE A 102 -1.86 0.56 -7.38
C ILE A 102 -0.76 1.52 -7.82
N ASP A 103 -0.14 2.18 -6.86
CA ASP A 103 0.98 3.11 -7.08
C ASP A 103 2.33 2.45 -6.74
N ALA A 104 2.34 1.40 -5.91
CA ALA A 104 3.53 0.61 -5.62
C ALA A 104 3.20 -0.74 -4.98
N VAL A 105 4.20 -1.61 -4.89
CA VAL A 105 4.13 -2.84 -4.10
C VAL A 105 5.35 -2.91 -3.19
N ALA A 106 5.11 -3.14 -1.90
CA ALA A 106 6.15 -3.17 -0.87
C ALA A 106 6.15 -4.49 -0.12
N LYS A 107 7.33 -5.06 0.14
CA LYS A 107 7.45 -6.21 1.04
C LYS A 107 7.71 -5.71 2.46
N TRP A 108 6.72 -5.86 3.34
CA TRP A 108 6.81 -5.38 4.73
C TRP A 108 6.57 -6.50 5.72
N THR A 109 7.19 -6.38 6.90
CA THR A 109 6.99 -7.34 8.00
C THR A 109 5.99 -6.79 9.00
N PHE A 110 4.88 -7.49 9.17
CA PHE A 110 3.87 -7.20 10.18
C PHE A 110 4.21 -7.94 11.48
N PRO A 111 4.04 -7.32 12.66
CA PRO A 111 4.39 -7.93 13.95
C PRO A 111 3.79 -9.33 14.20
N ASN A 112 2.57 -9.58 13.71
CA ASN A 112 1.83 -10.82 13.96
C ASN A 112 1.55 -11.66 12.70
N LYS A 113 1.94 -11.16 11.52
CA LYS A 113 1.64 -11.80 10.22
C LYS A 113 2.91 -12.23 9.48
N GLY A 114 4.08 -11.75 9.91
CA GLY A 114 5.34 -11.98 9.20
C GLY A 114 5.45 -11.12 7.95
N GLU A 115 6.22 -11.59 6.97
CA GLU A 115 6.42 -10.89 5.70
C GLU A 115 5.13 -10.89 4.86
N CYS A 116 4.79 -9.74 4.30
CA CYS A 116 3.58 -9.53 3.51
C CYS A 116 3.88 -8.59 2.34
N PHE A 117 3.37 -8.94 1.16
CA PHE A 117 3.43 -8.12 -0.04
C PHE A 117 2.24 -7.15 -0.05
N CYS A 118 2.56 -5.89 0.19
CA CYS A 118 1.63 -4.80 0.39
C CYS A 118 1.44 -4.03 -0.92
N PHE A 119 0.26 -4.17 -1.51
CA PHE A 119 -0.17 -3.43 -2.68
C PHE A 119 -0.66 -2.05 -2.22
N LEU A 120 0.11 -1.02 -2.54
CA LEU A 120 -0.06 0.32 -2.02
C LEU A 120 -0.82 1.19 -3.01
N GLN A 121 -1.73 1.98 -2.47
CA GLN A 121 -2.35 3.09 -3.15
C GLN A 121 -2.17 4.36 -2.32
N LEU A 122 -1.44 5.32 -2.86
CA LEU A 122 -1.05 6.59 -2.25
C LEU A 122 -2.09 7.63 -2.64
N THR A 123 -2.81 8.20 -1.67
CA THR A 123 -3.91 9.13 -2.00
C THR A 123 -4.09 10.26 -1.00
N MET A 124 -4.43 11.43 -1.52
CA MET A 124 -4.87 12.60 -0.77
C MET A 124 -6.40 12.63 -0.59
N ALA A 125 -7.12 11.78 -1.33
CA ALA A 125 -8.58 11.75 -1.36
C ALA A 125 -9.16 10.83 -0.27
N THR A 126 -10.35 11.16 0.20
CA THR A 126 -11.17 10.29 1.07
C THR A 126 -12.00 9.30 0.28
N LYS A 127 -11.98 9.35 -1.05
CA LYS A 127 -12.67 8.39 -1.90
C LYS A 127 -11.76 8.02 -3.05
N HIS A 128 -11.56 6.72 -3.29
CA HIS A 128 -10.65 6.29 -4.35
C HIS A 128 -11.12 5.03 -5.06
N LYS A 129 -10.95 5.02 -6.39
CA LYS A 129 -11.38 3.91 -7.23
C LYS A 129 -10.44 2.72 -7.08
N CYS A 130 -10.98 1.58 -6.67
CA CYS A 130 -10.24 0.32 -6.59
C CYS A 130 -10.85 -0.68 -7.56
N ASP A 131 -10.19 -0.90 -8.69
CA ASP A 131 -10.61 -1.92 -9.64
C ASP A 131 -10.22 -3.31 -9.12
N ALA A 132 -11.23 -4.08 -8.73
CA ALA A 132 -11.05 -5.42 -8.20
C ALA A 132 -10.48 -6.41 -9.24
N GLY A 133 -10.71 -6.20 -10.53
CA GLY A 133 -10.11 -7.01 -11.59
C GLY A 133 -8.60 -6.79 -11.65
N VAL A 134 -8.19 -5.52 -11.73
CA VAL A 134 -6.78 -5.12 -11.74
C VAL A 134 -6.06 -5.58 -10.48
N LEU A 135 -6.66 -5.33 -9.29
CA LEU A 135 -6.06 -5.77 -8.04
C LEU A 135 -5.85 -7.29 -8.04
N TRP A 136 -6.84 -8.07 -8.50
CA TRP A 136 -6.70 -9.52 -8.57
C TRP A 136 -5.60 -9.96 -9.56
N GLU A 137 -5.52 -9.32 -10.73
CA GLU A 137 -4.50 -9.65 -11.73
C GLU A 137 -3.08 -9.52 -11.19
N LEU A 138 -2.82 -8.50 -10.36
CA LEU A 138 -1.51 -8.24 -9.77
C LEU A 138 -1.23 -9.08 -8.51
N VAL A 139 -2.24 -9.36 -7.67
CA VAL A 139 -2.06 -10.13 -6.42
C VAL A 139 -2.04 -11.64 -6.63
N GLN A 140 -2.74 -12.15 -7.65
CA GLN A 140 -2.89 -13.61 -7.88
C GLN A 140 -1.56 -14.38 -7.95
N PRO A 141 -0.43 -13.85 -8.49
CA PRO A 141 0.81 -14.61 -8.55
C PRO A 141 1.34 -14.98 -7.16
N PHE A 142 1.23 -14.06 -6.20
CA PHE A 142 1.64 -14.27 -4.81
C PHE A 142 0.70 -15.25 -4.10
N VAL A 143 -0.61 -15.10 -4.30
CA VAL A 143 -1.63 -15.99 -3.72
C VAL A 143 -1.42 -17.43 -4.20
N LYS A 144 -1.16 -17.65 -5.49
CA LYS A 144 -0.86 -18.99 -6.05
C LYS A 144 0.39 -19.63 -5.46
N LYS A 145 1.30 -18.83 -4.89
CA LYS A 145 2.51 -19.28 -4.21
C LYS A 145 2.34 -19.37 -2.68
N ASN A 146 1.12 -19.20 -2.17
CA ASN A 146 0.81 -19.13 -0.73
C ASN A 146 1.61 -18.04 0.00
N LEU A 147 1.90 -16.92 -0.69
CA LEU A 147 2.53 -15.76 -0.08
C LEU A 147 1.47 -14.79 0.44
N GLU A 148 1.75 -14.21 1.61
CA GLU A 148 0.83 -13.29 2.25
C GLU A 148 0.76 -11.96 1.50
N VAL A 149 -0.45 -11.53 1.17
CA VAL A 149 -0.71 -10.26 0.48
C VAL A 149 -1.68 -9.38 1.27
N CYS A 150 -1.58 -8.08 1.05
CA CYS A 150 -2.60 -7.13 1.48
C CYS A 150 -2.66 -5.92 0.56
N TYR A 151 -3.80 -5.25 0.56
CA TYR A 151 -3.97 -3.95 -0.07
C TYR A 151 -3.99 -2.86 1.01
N ILE A 152 -3.30 -1.75 0.78
CA ILE A 152 -3.19 -0.63 1.71
C ILE A 152 -3.46 0.68 0.97
N ALA A 153 -4.55 1.35 1.31
CA ALA A 153 -4.74 2.76 0.98
C ALA A 153 -3.95 3.62 1.97
N LEU A 154 -2.85 4.22 1.53
CA LEU A 154 -1.98 5.08 2.32
C LEU A 154 -2.38 6.54 2.12
N ILE A 155 -2.89 7.15 3.20
CA ILE A 155 -3.45 8.50 3.19
C ILE A 155 -2.47 9.45 3.87
N HIS A 156 -2.19 10.56 3.20
CA HIS A 156 -1.31 11.59 3.74
C HIS A 156 -1.88 12.20 5.04
N ASP A 157 -3.16 12.60 5.01
CA ASP A 157 -3.83 13.24 6.12
C ASP A 157 -4.38 12.21 7.11
N LYS A 158 -3.82 12.19 8.31
CA LYS A 158 -4.19 11.27 9.38
C LYS A 158 -5.65 11.38 9.79
N ASP A 159 -6.23 12.58 9.73
CA ASP A 159 -7.60 12.80 10.19
C ASP A 159 -8.62 12.25 9.18
N LYS A 160 -8.24 12.20 7.91
CA LYS A 160 -9.04 11.65 6.80
C LYS A 160 -9.11 10.13 6.76
N ILE A 161 -8.30 9.41 7.53
CA ILE A 161 -8.30 7.93 7.58
C ILE A 161 -9.71 7.37 7.86
N TYR A 162 -10.45 8.01 8.76
CA TYR A 162 -11.77 7.54 9.16
C TYR A 162 -12.84 7.80 8.09
N GLU A 163 -12.64 8.83 7.28
CA GLU A 163 -13.55 9.24 6.22
C GLU A 163 -13.32 8.45 4.92
N PHE A 164 -12.15 7.80 4.79
CA PHE A 164 -11.75 7.10 3.57
C PHE A 164 -12.70 5.98 3.15
N GLN A 165 -13.03 5.92 1.87
CA GLN A 165 -13.87 4.89 1.26
C GLN A 165 -13.27 4.45 -0.08
N LEU A 166 -13.40 3.16 -0.37
CA LEU A 166 -13.17 2.65 -1.71
C LEU A 166 -14.35 3.03 -2.64
N ASP A 167 -14.10 3.03 -3.94
CA ASP A 167 -15.11 3.11 -4.99
C ASP A 167 -14.91 1.94 -5.97
N PRO A 168 -15.77 0.91 -5.95
CA PRO A 168 -16.97 0.77 -5.11
C PRO A 168 -16.63 0.64 -3.61
N VAL A 169 -17.56 1.07 -2.76
CA VAL A 169 -17.42 1.04 -1.27
C VAL A 169 -17.10 -0.37 -0.76
N GLN A 170 -17.64 -1.38 -1.43
CA GLN A 170 -17.46 -2.79 -1.16
C GLN A 170 -16.87 -3.49 -2.38
N ILE A 171 -15.73 -4.17 -2.19
CA ILE A 171 -15.23 -5.15 -3.14
C ILE A 171 -16.09 -6.41 -3.01
N THR A 172 -16.63 -6.90 -4.13
CA THR A 172 -17.50 -8.09 -4.16
C THR A 172 -16.81 -9.32 -4.74
N LYS A 173 -15.63 -9.16 -5.33
CA LYS A 173 -14.85 -10.22 -5.95
C LYS A 173 -14.32 -11.20 -4.88
N ARG A 174 -14.82 -12.45 -4.89
CA ARG A 174 -14.55 -13.45 -3.84
C ARG A 174 -13.06 -13.75 -3.69
N GLU A 175 -12.34 -13.83 -4.80
CA GLU A 175 -10.91 -14.14 -4.79
C GLU A 175 -10.11 -13.10 -4.01
N ILE A 176 -10.53 -11.83 -4.00
CA ILE A 176 -9.94 -10.79 -3.17
C ILE A 176 -10.37 -10.95 -1.72
N LEU A 177 -11.67 -11.17 -1.46
CA LEU A 177 -12.20 -11.27 -0.11
C LEU A 177 -11.58 -12.41 0.71
N ASP A 178 -11.28 -13.53 0.05
CA ASP A 178 -10.75 -14.71 0.69
C ASP A 178 -9.23 -14.63 0.91
N ASN A 179 -8.50 -13.84 0.10
CA ASN A 179 -7.03 -13.89 0.06
C ASN A 179 -6.34 -12.56 0.39
N VAL A 180 -7.04 -11.43 0.29
CA VAL A 180 -6.43 -10.09 0.41
C VAL A 180 -7.06 -9.35 1.59
N THR A 181 -6.25 -9.08 2.61
CA THR A 181 -6.68 -8.18 3.68
C THR A 181 -6.60 -6.73 3.20
N LEU A 182 -7.65 -5.95 3.42
CA LEU A 182 -7.69 -4.53 3.08
C LEU A 182 -7.32 -3.69 4.31
N TYR A 183 -6.49 -2.67 4.11
CA TYR A 183 -6.10 -1.71 5.13
C TYR A 183 -6.24 -0.27 4.65
N VAL A 184 -6.45 0.63 5.61
CA VAL A 184 -6.22 2.07 5.44
C VAL A 184 -5.11 2.46 6.39
N ALA A 185 -4.17 3.26 5.92
CA ALA A 185 -3.00 3.63 6.68
C ALA A 185 -2.68 5.12 6.56
N HIS A 186 -1.85 5.59 7.48
CA HIS A 186 -1.13 6.85 7.40
C HIS A 186 0.31 6.58 7.82
N PHE A 187 1.26 7.29 7.22
CA PHE A 187 2.66 7.17 7.62
C PHE A 187 3.13 8.38 8.40
N GLU A 188 4.03 8.13 9.34
CA GLU A 188 4.76 9.15 10.07
C GLU A 188 6.25 8.96 9.79
N GLU A 189 6.93 10.05 9.43
CA GLU A 189 8.38 10.06 9.42
C GLU A 189 8.91 10.07 10.84
N GLU A 190 9.91 9.26 11.12
CA GLU A 190 10.69 9.48 12.33
C GLU A 190 11.50 10.76 12.13
N LYS A 191 11.06 11.85 12.79
CA LYS A 191 11.93 13.00 12.99
C LYS A 191 13.19 12.47 13.65
N GLN A 192 14.34 12.63 12.99
CA GLN A 192 15.62 12.42 13.64
C GLN A 192 15.58 13.24 14.92
N MET A 193 15.60 12.58 16.08
CA MET A 193 15.89 13.27 17.32
C MET A 193 17.25 13.92 17.08
N ALA A 194 17.24 15.24 16.88
CA ALA A 194 18.47 16.01 16.88
C ALA A 194 19.19 15.62 18.17
N ALA A 195 20.37 15.03 18.02
CA ALA A 195 21.29 14.88 19.13
C ALA A 195 21.46 16.28 19.70
N ILE A 196 20.91 16.50 20.89
CA ILE A 196 21.18 17.72 21.65
C ILE A 196 22.68 17.62 22.01
N PRO A 197 23.51 18.58 21.56
CA PRO A 197 24.95 18.55 21.79
C PRO A 197 25.32 18.60 23.27
#